data_AF-A0A1E5L0G3-F1
#
_entry.id   AF-A0A1E5L0G3-F1
#
_cell.length_a   1.000
_cell.length_b   1.000
_cell.length_c   1.000
_cell.angle_alpha   90.00
_cell.angle_beta   90.00
_cell.angle_gamma   90.00
#
_symmetry.space_group_name_H-M   'P 1'
#
loop_
_entity.id
_entity.type
_entity.pdbx_description
1 polymer ?
#
loop_
_entity_poly.entity_id
_entity_poly.type
_entity_poly.pdbx_seq_one_letter_code
_entity_poly.pdbx_strand_id
1 'polypeptide(L)'
;MKQKHKDIDCNATSFMWQIVNERKEKEANPTKHVLYSKLTVVNLKRGAAGNLLSYNDAYLYHEYGERDNQLGMWHYSSLSRIIHKYSYHSKRGKIEQELDKLIPNDEYSFERVREILKIGVVRYFNKRKLPLPKQRVQNRIKNLCNQFIAESPKYHYKLTRQQKSMLKRLSKKGLKYWRENAENRDIYYSIYVY
;
A
#
# COMPACT_ATOMS: atom_id res chain seq x y z
N MET A 1 -24.14 -34.00 7.69
CA MET A 1 -23.86 -32.92 6.70
C MET A 1 -23.12 -31.68 7.24
N LYS A 2 -22.70 -31.60 8.52
CA LYS A 2 -22.01 -30.41 9.09
C LYS A 2 -20.47 -30.42 9.01
N GLN A 3 -19.84 -31.55 8.65
CA GLN A 3 -18.37 -31.68 8.63
C GLN A 3 -17.70 -30.97 7.44
N LYS A 4 -18.29 -31.05 6.23
CA LYS A 4 -17.69 -30.50 4.99
C LYS A 4 -17.50 -28.98 4.97
N HIS A 5 -18.27 -28.21 5.74
CA HIS A 5 -18.14 -26.75 5.76
C HIS A 5 -16.95 -26.26 6.61
N LYS A 6 -16.51 -27.01 7.62
CA LYS A 6 -15.35 -26.64 8.44
C LYS A 6 -14.02 -26.87 7.72
N ASP A 7 -13.94 -27.93 6.92
CA ASP A 7 -12.70 -28.32 6.23
C ASP A 7 -12.38 -27.42 5.00
N ILE A 8 -13.40 -26.77 4.42
CA ILE A 8 -13.20 -25.79 3.34
C ILE A 8 -12.65 -24.47 3.89
N ASP A 9 -13.07 -24.08 5.09
CA ASP A 9 -12.73 -22.79 5.69
C ASP A 9 -11.27 -22.74 6.22
N CYS A 10 -10.75 -23.86 6.74
CA CYS A 10 -9.35 -23.96 7.18
C CYS A 10 -8.36 -23.96 5.99
N ASN A 11 -8.73 -24.60 4.87
CA ASN A 11 -7.91 -24.63 3.66
C ASN A 11 -7.85 -23.26 2.96
N ALA A 12 -8.97 -22.55 2.86
CA ALA A 12 -9.01 -21.19 2.32
C ALA A 12 -8.19 -20.20 3.18
N THR A 13 -8.23 -20.36 4.50
CA THR A 13 -7.45 -19.53 5.43
C THR A 13 -5.95 -19.80 5.31
N SER A 14 -5.55 -21.07 5.18
CA SER A 14 -4.16 -21.49 5.00
C SER A 14 -3.58 -20.95 3.68
N PHE A 15 -4.31 -21.11 2.57
CA PHE A 15 -3.92 -20.57 1.26
C PHE A 15 -3.75 -19.05 1.30
N MET A 16 -4.72 -18.34 1.89
CA MET A 16 -4.63 -16.88 2.01
C MET A 16 -3.44 -16.42 2.85
N TRP A 17 -3.09 -17.17 3.89
CA TRP A 17 -1.92 -16.87 4.71
C TRP A 17 -0.61 -17.04 3.92
N GLN A 18 -0.52 -18.08 3.09
CA GLN A 18 0.61 -18.28 2.18
C GLN A 18 0.77 -17.10 1.21
N ILE A 19 -0.31 -16.70 0.52
CA ILE A 19 -0.28 -15.55 -0.42
C ILE A 19 0.13 -14.24 0.28
N VAL A 20 -0.37 -14.01 1.51
CA VAL A 20 0.02 -12.81 2.28
C VAL A 20 1.49 -12.85 2.68
N ASN A 21 2.03 -14.01 3.05
CA ASN A 21 3.44 -14.13 3.40
C ASN A 21 4.35 -13.98 2.19
N GLU A 22 3.99 -14.59 1.07
CA GLU A 22 4.73 -14.41 -0.19
C GLU A 22 4.77 -12.94 -0.60
N ARG A 23 3.64 -12.22 -0.48
CA ARG A 23 3.61 -10.78 -0.73
C ARG A 23 4.55 -10.03 0.23
N LYS A 24 4.57 -10.38 1.51
CA LYS A 24 5.49 -9.77 2.49
C LYS A 24 6.95 -10.03 2.14
N GLU A 25 7.28 -11.21 1.63
CA GLU A 25 8.64 -11.52 1.17
C GLU A 25 9.02 -10.68 -0.07
N LYS A 26 8.08 -10.50 -1.00
CA LYS A 26 8.21 -9.58 -2.16
C LYS A 26 8.31 -8.10 -1.78
N GLU A 27 8.04 -7.74 -0.52
CA GLU A 27 8.36 -6.41 0.01
C GLU A 27 9.68 -6.42 0.81
N ALA A 28 9.96 -7.51 1.53
CA ALA A 28 11.14 -7.65 2.36
C ALA A 28 12.44 -7.65 1.53
N ASN A 29 12.47 -8.38 0.42
CA ASN A 29 13.67 -8.52 -0.41
C ASN A 29 14.07 -7.20 -1.09
N PRO A 30 13.16 -6.48 -1.77
CA PRO A 30 13.44 -5.15 -2.31
C PRO A 30 13.85 -4.15 -1.24
N THR A 31 13.23 -4.20 -0.06
CA THR A 31 13.62 -3.36 1.08
C THR A 31 15.06 -3.64 1.51
N LYS A 32 15.46 -4.91 1.63
CA LYS A 32 16.83 -5.29 1.96
C LYS A 32 17.80 -4.84 0.87
N HIS A 33 17.46 -5.05 -0.40
CA HIS A 33 18.25 -4.56 -1.53
C HIS A 33 18.53 -3.06 -1.41
N VAL A 34 17.51 -2.23 -1.18
CA VAL A 34 17.70 -0.78 -0.97
C VAL A 34 18.57 -0.46 0.24
N LEU A 35 18.41 -1.21 1.33
CA LEU A 35 19.16 -0.97 2.56
C LEU A 35 20.66 -1.27 2.45
N TYR A 36 21.04 -2.23 1.61
CA TYR A 36 22.40 -2.76 1.51
C TYR A 36 23.08 -2.47 0.16
N SER A 37 22.35 -1.92 -0.81
CA SER A 37 22.91 -1.44 -2.08
C SER A 37 23.45 -0.01 -1.96
N LYS A 38 24.13 0.45 -3.02
CA LYS A 38 24.62 1.83 -3.16
C LYS A 38 23.55 2.79 -3.73
N LEU A 39 22.27 2.44 -3.65
CA LEU A 39 21.19 3.27 -4.17
C LEU A 39 21.09 4.61 -3.44
N THR A 40 20.94 5.68 -4.22
CA THR A 40 20.67 7.01 -3.68
C THR A 40 19.18 7.14 -3.41
N VAL A 41 18.79 6.96 -2.15
CA VAL A 41 17.41 7.17 -1.71
C VAL A 41 17.20 8.64 -1.40
N VAL A 42 16.24 9.28 -2.06
CA VAL A 42 15.88 10.69 -1.78
C VAL A 42 14.52 10.75 -1.08
N ASN A 43 13.54 9.99 -1.58
CA ASN A 43 12.17 10.00 -1.07
C ASN A 43 11.84 8.74 -0.27
N LEU A 44 11.34 8.94 0.94
CA LEU A 44 10.75 7.88 1.76
C LEU A 44 9.22 7.98 1.68
N LYS A 45 8.57 6.97 1.10
CA LYS A 45 7.10 6.91 1.14
C LYS A 45 6.60 6.59 2.55
N ARG A 46 5.43 7.17 2.85
CA ARG A 46 4.70 6.95 4.09
C ARG A 46 3.27 6.57 3.77
N GLY A 47 2.71 5.67 4.56
CA GLY A 47 1.30 5.33 4.50
C GLY A 47 0.44 6.47 5.05
N ALA A 48 -0.89 6.35 4.93
CA ALA A 48 -1.83 7.35 5.43
C ALA A 48 -1.72 7.61 6.94
N ALA A 49 -1.25 6.62 7.72
CA ALA A 49 -0.95 6.78 9.15
C ALA A 49 0.44 7.40 9.44
N GLY A 50 1.15 7.90 8.44
CA GLY A 50 2.50 8.49 8.58
C GLY A 50 3.64 7.48 8.78
N ASN A 51 3.32 6.19 8.84
CA ASN A 51 4.31 5.11 8.97
C ASN A 51 5.15 4.96 7.70
N LEU A 52 6.46 4.74 7.85
CA LEU A 52 7.33 4.39 6.72
C LEU A 52 6.88 3.07 6.10
N LEU A 53 6.79 3.04 4.77
CA LEU A 53 6.44 1.85 3.99
C LEU A 53 7.70 1.07 3.62
N SER A 54 7.55 -0.25 3.50
CA SER A 54 8.49 -1.12 2.82
C SER A 54 8.55 -0.78 1.33
N TYR A 55 9.64 -1.19 0.69
CA TYR A 55 9.78 -1.16 -0.76
C TYR A 55 9.16 -2.41 -1.36
N ASN A 56 8.77 -2.35 -2.62
CA ASN A 56 8.40 -3.51 -3.43
C ASN A 56 9.00 -3.34 -4.83
N ASP A 57 8.96 -4.39 -5.64
CA ASP A 57 9.53 -4.38 -6.99
C ASP A 57 8.89 -3.30 -7.89
N ALA A 58 7.59 -3.05 -7.73
CA ALA A 58 6.90 -1.98 -8.46
C ALA A 58 7.48 -0.60 -8.12
N TYR A 59 7.78 -0.36 -6.85
CA TYR A 59 8.36 0.88 -6.37
C TYR A 59 9.78 1.07 -6.91
N LEU A 60 10.61 0.02 -6.89
CA LEU A 60 11.96 0.09 -7.45
C LEU A 60 11.95 0.36 -8.95
N TYR A 61 11.04 -0.29 -9.68
CA TYR A 61 10.85 -0.06 -11.10
C TYR A 61 10.43 1.38 -11.40
N HIS A 62 9.37 1.88 -10.75
CA HIS A 62 8.81 3.19 -11.06
C HIS A 62 9.63 4.37 -10.53
N GLU A 63 10.29 4.26 -9.38
CA GLU A 63 10.95 5.41 -8.74
C GLU A 63 12.48 5.41 -8.97
N TYR A 64 13.08 4.25 -9.24
CA TYR A 64 14.53 4.15 -9.47
C TYR A 64 14.88 3.56 -10.84
N GLY A 65 13.89 3.22 -11.67
CA GLY A 65 14.14 2.70 -13.02
C GLY A 65 14.82 1.34 -13.04
N GLU A 66 14.78 0.56 -11.95
CA GLU A 66 15.38 -0.78 -11.91
C GLU A 66 14.55 -1.76 -12.76
N ARG A 67 14.85 -1.80 -14.07
CA ARG A 67 14.10 -2.58 -15.08
C ARG A 67 14.09 -4.08 -14.80
N ASP A 68 15.12 -4.61 -14.14
CA ASP A 68 15.20 -6.02 -13.74
C ASP A 68 14.08 -6.43 -12.77
N ASN A 69 13.45 -5.45 -12.10
CA ASN A 69 12.32 -5.70 -11.21
C ASN A 69 10.97 -5.77 -11.92
N GLN A 70 10.91 -5.69 -13.25
CA GLN A 70 9.64 -5.71 -13.98
C GLN A 70 8.84 -6.99 -13.66
N LEU A 71 9.42 -8.19 -13.80
CA LEU A 71 8.74 -9.44 -13.46
C LEU A 71 8.29 -9.49 -11.99
N GLY A 72 9.13 -8.97 -11.08
CA GLY A 72 8.80 -8.82 -9.67
C GLY A 72 7.57 -7.93 -9.44
N MET A 73 7.46 -6.82 -10.18
CA MET A 73 6.31 -5.91 -10.15
C MET A 73 5.01 -6.61 -10.58
N TRP A 74 5.03 -7.35 -11.69
CA TRP A 74 3.86 -8.11 -12.16
C TRP A 74 3.44 -9.14 -11.13
N HIS A 75 4.40 -9.85 -10.54
CA HIS A 75 4.12 -10.84 -9.51
C HIS A 75 3.56 -10.20 -8.22
N TYR A 76 4.15 -9.12 -7.73
CA TYR A 76 3.62 -8.38 -6.59
C TYR A 76 2.17 -7.91 -6.84
N SER A 77 1.89 -7.42 -8.04
CA SER A 77 0.56 -6.96 -8.44
C SER A 77 -0.45 -8.11 -8.50
N SER A 78 -0.04 -9.29 -9.00
CA SER A 78 -0.91 -10.47 -9.03
C SER A 78 -1.27 -10.95 -7.62
N LEU A 79 -0.30 -11.01 -6.71
CA LEU A 79 -0.52 -11.36 -5.30
C LEU A 79 -1.46 -10.35 -4.62
N SER A 80 -1.26 -9.05 -4.86
CA SER A 80 -2.15 -8.00 -4.37
C SER A 80 -3.59 -8.22 -4.85
N ARG A 81 -3.78 -8.51 -6.14
CA ARG A 81 -5.10 -8.78 -6.73
C ARG A 81 -5.76 -10.02 -6.12
N ILE A 82 -5.00 -11.10 -5.90
CA ILE A 82 -5.49 -12.32 -5.24
C ILE A 82 -5.94 -11.98 -3.81
N ILE A 83 -5.14 -11.21 -3.05
CA ILE A 83 -5.52 -10.78 -1.71
C ILE A 83 -6.82 -9.98 -1.76
N HIS A 84 -6.97 -9.00 -2.64
CA HIS A 84 -8.22 -8.25 -2.75
C HIS A 84 -9.41 -9.16 -3.09
N LYS A 85 -9.26 -10.07 -4.06
CA LYS A 85 -10.32 -10.99 -4.48
C LYS A 85 -10.75 -11.97 -3.38
N TYR A 86 -9.80 -12.52 -2.63
CA TYR A 86 -10.05 -13.63 -1.70
C TYR A 86 -10.02 -13.22 -0.22
N SER A 87 -9.75 -11.95 0.09
CA SER A 87 -9.77 -11.45 1.47
C SER A 87 -11.18 -11.18 2.02
N TYR A 88 -12.25 -11.56 1.31
CA TYR A 88 -13.65 -11.35 1.73
C TYR A 88 -13.98 -11.90 3.13
N HIS A 89 -13.31 -12.99 3.54
CA HIS A 89 -13.46 -13.55 4.88
C HIS A 89 -12.70 -12.79 5.97
N SER A 90 -11.67 -12.04 5.58
CA SER A 90 -10.85 -11.26 6.49
C SER A 90 -11.55 -9.98 6.93
N LYS A 91 -11.14 -9.45 8.08
CA LYS A 91 -11.66 -8.16 8.59
C LYS A 91 -11.44 -7.03 7.59
N ARG A 92 -10.30 -7.00 6.88
CA ARG A 92 -10.02 -5.99 5.86
C ARG A 92 -10.97 -6.11 4.66
N GLY A 93 -11.16 -7.32 4.12
CA GLY A 93 -12.07 -7.51 2.98
C GLY A 93 -13.52 -7.21 3.32
N LYS A 94 -13.98 -7.53 4.53
CA LYS A 94 -15.31 -7.10 5.01
C LYS A 94 -15.44 -5.58 5.06
N ILE A 95 -14.40 -4.85 5.46
CA ILE A 95 -14.39 -3.39 5.44
C ILE A 95 -14.45 -2.85 4.00
N GLU A 96 -13.68 -3.44 3.07
CA GLU A 96 -13.70 -3.06 1.64
C GLU A 96 -15.12 -3.24 1.06
N GLN A 97 -15.74 -4.40 1.28
CA GLN A 97 -17.11 -4.67 0.83
C GLN A 97 -18.14 -3.70 1.40
N GLU A 98 -18.03 -3.36 2.68
CA GLU A 98 -18.92 -2.37 3.30
C GLU A 98 -18.70 -0.96 2.74
N LEU A 99 -17.46 -0.60 2.39
CA LEU A 99 -17.17 0.67 1.71
C LEU A 99 -17.75 0.68 0.28
N ASP A 100 -17.67 -0.42 -0.46
CA ASP A 100 -18.19 -0.54 -1.83
C ASP A 100 -19.72 -0.42 -1.89
N LYS A 101 -20.43 -0.88 -0.85
CA LYS A 101 -21.89 -0.66 -0.73
C LYS A 101 -22.27 0.80 -0.49
N LEU A 102 -21.39 1.57 0.17
CA LEU A 102 -21.69 2.94 0.61
C LEU A 102 -21.17 4.00 -0.37
N ILE A 103 -20.19 3.63 -1.19
CA ILE A 103 -19.51 4.54 -2.10
C ILE A 103 -19.42 3.82 -3.45
N PRO A 104 -20.25 4.20 -4.44
CA PRO A 104 -20.17 3.66 -5.80
C PRO A 104 -18.75 3.84 -6.32
N ASN A 105 -18.11 2.81 -6.89
CA ASN A 105 -16.76 3.01 -7.41
C ASN A 105 -16.25 1.97 -8.41
N ASP A 106 -15.34 2.48 -9.25
CA ASP A 106 -14.47 1.75 -10.19
C ASP A 106 -12.99 1.77 -9.77
N GLU A 107 -12.60 2.56 -8.74
CA GLU A 107 -11.20 2.67 -8.28
C GLU A 107 -10.83 1.71 -7.13
N TYR A 108 -9.52 1.50 -6.94
CA TYR A 108 -8.98 0.72 -5.84
C TYR A 108 -9.32 1.31 -4.47
N SER A 109 -9.75 0.45 -3.54
CA SER A 109 -10.13 0.83 -2.17
C SER A 109 -9.11 1.70 -1.43
N PHE A 110 -7.80 1.48 -1.64
CA PHE A 110 -6.76 2.25 -0.98
C PHE A 110 -6.74 3.74 -1.39
N GLU A 111 -6.96 4.05 -2.66
CA GLU A 111 -6.93 5.42 -3.18
C GLU A 111 -8.12 6.22 -2.65
N ARG A 112 -9.31 5.64 -2.73
CA ARG A 112 -10.54 6.18 -2.15
C ARG A 112 -10.39 6.46 -0.66
N VAL A 113 -9.91 5.48 0.12
CA VAL A 113 -9.72 5.65 1.57
C VAL A 113 -8.72 6.76 1.86
N ARG A 114 -7.59 6.80 1.14
CA ARG A 114 -6.58 7.86 1.30
C ARG A 114 -7.15 9.24 1.00
N GLU A 115 -7.92 9.37 -0.07
CA GLU A 115 -8.54 10.64 -0.46
C GLU A 115 -9.57 11.09 0.58
N ILE A 116 -10.48 10.21 0.99
CA ILE A 116 -11.50 10.51 2.02
C ILE A 116 -10.86 10.95 3.32
N LEU A 117 -9.78 10.30 3.77
CA LEU A 117 -9.07 10.71 4.98
C LEU A 117 -8.35 12.05 4.83
N LYS A 118 -7.92 12.41 3.61
CA LYS A 118 -7.25 13.68 3.33
C LYS A 118 -8.22 14.85 3.25
N ILE A 119 -9.33 14.71 2.51
CA ILE A 119 -10.25 15.82 2.22
C ILE A 119 -11.58 15.75 2.97
N GLY A 120 -11.89 14.63 3.61
CA GLY A 120 -13.16 14.38 4.28
C GLY A 120 -14.25 13.86 3.35
N VAL A 121 -15.24 13.16 3.94
CA VAL A 121 -16.32 12.49 3.19
C VAL A 121 -17.13 13.48 2.34
N VAL A 122 -17.53 14.62 2.91
CA VAL A 122 -18.34 15.63 2.19
C VAL A 122 -17.60 16.15 0.94
N ARG A 123 -16.34 16.55 1.10
CA ARG A 123 -15.55 17.06 -0.03
C ARG A 123 -15.28 15.98 -1.07
N TYR A 124 -15.08 14.73 -0.64
CA TYR A 124 -14.94 13.59 -1.55
C TYR A 124 -16.18 13.42 -2.44
N PHE A 125 -17.37 13.35 -1.84
CA PHE A 125 -18.63 13.19 -2.59
C PHE A 125 -18.88 14.37 -3.53
N ASN A 126 -18.66 15.62 -3.07
CA ASN A 126 -18.79 16.80 -3.90
C ASN A 126 -17.82 16.80 -5.08
N LYS A 127 -16.53 16.47 -4.85
CA LYS A 127 -15.51 16.39 -5.90
C LYS A 127 -15.87 15.35 -6.96
N ARG A 128 -16.44 14.22 -6.53
CA ARG A 128 -16.86 13.11 -7.40
C ARG A 128 -18.26 13.30 -8.00
N LYS A 129 -18.93 14.43 -7.72
CA LYS A 129 -20.32 14.72 -8.14
C LYS A 129 -21.30 13.60 -7.75
N LEU A 130 -21.08 12.98 -6.59
CA LEU A 130 -21.93 11.91 -6.06
C LEU A 130 -23.01 12.50 -5.13
N PRO A 131 -24.20 11.87 -5.04
CA PRO A 131 -25.23 12.28 -4.08
C PRO A 131 -24.69 12.22 -2.64
N LEU A 132 -24.76 13.34 -1.92
CA LEU A 132 -24.22 13.43 -0.56
C LEU A 132 -25.06 12.56 0.39
N PRO A 133 -24.46 11.57 1.08
CA PRO A 133 -25.21 10.69 1.95
C PRO A 133 -25.55 11.38 3.28
N LYS A 134 -26.55 10.87 4.01
CA LYS A 134 -26.93 11.39 5.33
C LYS A 134 -25.75 11.34 6.31
N GLN A 135 -25.73 12.23 7.30
CA GLN A 135 -24.64 12.35 8.29
C GLN A 135 -24.26 11.01 8.95
N ARG A 136 -25.24 10.16 9.27
CA ARG A 136 -25.01 8.81 9.83
C ARG A 136 -24.15 7.94 8.92
N VAL A 137 -24.41 7.98 7.62
CA VAL A 137 -23.64 7.23 6.61
C VAL A 137 -22.25 7.84 6.43
N GLN A 138 -22.14 9.18 6.44
CA GLN A 138 -20.83 9.85 6.39
C GLN A 138 -19.93 9.43 7.56
N ASN A 139 -20.48 9.40 8.79
CA ASN A 139 -19.76 8.95 9.97
C ASN A 139 -19.36 7.47 9.85
N ARG A 140 -20.24 6.64 9.29
CA ARG A 140 -19.96 5.22 9.05
C ARG A 140 -18.80 5.05 8.05
N ILE A 141 -18.80 5.79 6.95
CA ILE A 141 -17.71 5.79 5.95
C ILE A 141 -16.39 6.18 6.62
N LYS A 142 -16.35 7.28 7.37
CA LYS A 142 -15.14 7.73 8.08
C LYS A 142 -14.61 6.65 9.02
N ASN A 143 -15.48 5.98 9.77
CA ASN A 143 -15.11 4.90 10.67
C ASN A 143 -14.55 3.69 9.92
N LEU A 144 -15.16 3.30 8.81
CA LEU A 144 -14.66 2.22 7.95
C LEU A 144 -13.29 2.57 7.34
N CYS A 145 -13.07 3.81 6.88
CA CYS A 145 -11.76 4.27 6.42
C CYS A 145 -10.68 4.16 7.51
N ASN A 146 -10.99 4.55 8.75
CA ASN A 146 -10.06 4.42 9.87
C ASN A 146 -9.75 2.94 10.19
N GLN A 147 -10.78 2.09 10.20
CA GLN A 147 -10.60 0.65 10.39
C GLN A 147 -9.76 0.02 9.27
N PHE A 148 -9.97 0.46 8.02
CA PHE A 148 -9.20 0.02 6.87
C PHE A 148 -7.71 0.32 7.06
N ILE A 149 -7.36 1.53 7.48
CA ILE A 149 -5.98 1.92 7.77
C ILE A 149 -5.39 1.12 8.93
N ALA A 150 -6.18 0.76 9.94
CA ALA A 150 -5.70 -0.05 11.05
C ALA A 150 -5.44 -1.52 10.66
N GLU A 151 -6.22 -2.09 9.75
CA GLU A 151 -6.11 -3.48 9.32
C GLU A 151 -5.10 -3.69 8.18
N SER A 152 -4.92 -2.70 7.31
CA SER A 152 -4.04 -2.79 6.13
C SER A 152 -2.60 -3.20 6.45
N PRO A 153 -1.92 -2.69 7.49
CA PRO A 153 -0.53 -3.05 7.80
C PRO A 153 -0.29 -4.56 8.01
N LYS A 154 -1.32 -5.34 8.35
CA LYS A 154 -1.20 -6.79 8.55
C LYS A 154 -0.86 -7.55 7.26
N TYR A 155 -1.10 -6.95 6.11
CA TYR A 155 -0.88 -7.52 4.77
C TYR A 155 0.44 -7.06 4.13
N HIS A 156 1.24 -6.28 4.86
CA HIS A 156 2.49 -5.70 4.40
C HIS A 156 3.66 -6.12 5.29
N TYR A 157 4.86 -6.05 4.73
CA TYR A 157 6.09 -6.29 5.46
C TYR A 157 6.31 -5.17 6.48
N LYS A 158 6.49 -5.56 7.75
CA LYS A 158 6.71 -4.61 8.84
C LYS A 158 8.20 -4.35 9.01
N LEU A 159 8.63 -3.15 8.63
CA LEU A 159 10.00 -2.69 8.87
C LEU A 159 10.36 -2.72 10.37
N THR A 160 11.53 -3.25 10.69
CA THR A 160 12.11 -3.19 12.04
C THR A 160 12.54 -1.76 12.39
N ARG A 161 12.78 -1.50 13.67
CA ARG A 161 13.30 -0.19 14.14
C ARG A 161 14.65 0.14 13.48
N GLN A 162 15.51 -0.86 13.35
CA GLN A 162 16.82 -0.72 12.71
C GLN A 162 16.68 -0.39 11.22
N GLN A 163 15.86 -1.12 10.47
CA GLN A 163 15.60 -0.86 9.05
C GLN A 163 15.06 0.56 8.83
N LYS A 164 14.10 1.00 9.66
CA LYS A 164 13.59 2.38 9.62
C LYS A 164 14.68 3.42 9.85
N SER A 165 15.58 3.18 10.80
CA SER A 165 16.70 4.07 11.09
C SER A 165 17.68 4.14 9.91
N MET A 166 18.01 2.99 9.31
CA MET A 166 18.87 2.92 8.14
C MET A 166 18.26 3.67 6.94
N LEU A 167 16.98 3.45 6.63
CA LEU A 167 16.28 4.17 5.54
C LEU A 167 16.31 5.69 5.75
N LYS A 168 16.08 6.17 6.98
CA LYS A 168 16.17 7.59 7.31
C LYS A 168 17.58 8.15 7.08
N ARG A 169 18.62 7.40 7.46
CA ARG A 169 20.02 7.80 7.22
C ARG A 169 20.35 7.82 5.73
N LEU A 170 19.91 6.82 4.97
CA LEU A 170 20.07 6.78 3.51
C LEU A 170 19.39 7.98 2.85
N SER A 171 18.12 8.25 3.19
CA SER A 171 17.39 9.41 2.68
C SER A 171 18.07 10.75 3.01
N LYS A 172 18.59 10.92 4.23
CA LYS A 172 19.33 12.14 4.58
C LYS A 172 20.61 12.30 3.76
N LYS A 173 21.35 11.21 3.54
CA LYS A 173 22.56 11.21 2.69
C LYS A 173 22.22 11.52 1.24
N GLY A 174 21.19 10.87 0.69
CA GLY A 174 20.75 11.09 -0.69
C GLY A 174 20.23 12.50 -0.92
N LEU A 175 19.47 13.07 0.02
CA LEU A 175 19.06 14.47 -0.03
C LEU A 175 20.23 15.45 0.00
N LYS A 176 21.26 15.17 0.81
CA LYS A 176 22.49 15.97 0.86
C LYS A 176 23.21 15.92 -0.49
N TYR A 177 23.48 14.71 -0.98
CA TYR A 177 24.10 14.48 -2.29
C TYR A 177 23.33 15.18 -3.42
N TRP A 178 22.00 15.04 -3.43
CA TRP A 178 21.15 15.66 -4.44
C TRP A 178 21.20 17.18 -4.41
N ARG A 179 21.24 17.80 -3.22
CA ARG A 179 21.40 19.27 -3.07
C ARG A 179 22.76 19.76 -3.53
N GLU A 180 23.82 19.03 -3.22
CA GLU A 180 25.21 19.38 -3.58
C GLU A 180 25.50 19.21 -5.07
N ASN A 181 24.75 18.36 -5.78
CA ASN A 181 24.91 18.10 -7.21
C ASN A 181 23.78 18.71 -8.05
N ALA A 182 23.02 19.65 -7.47
CA ALA A 182 21.86 20.26 -8.09
C ALA A 182 22.20 21.21 -9.26
N GLU A 183 23.45 21.34 -9.69
CA GLU A 183 23.85 22.10 -10.88
C GLU A 183 24.11 21.18 -12.10
N ASN A 184 24.23 19.86 -11.89
CA ASN A 184 24.42 18.84 -12.94
C ASN A 184 23.08 18.14 -13.33
N ARG A 185 21.99 18.91 -13.41
CA ARG A 185 20.60 18.40 -13.41
C ARG A 185 20.16 17.60 -14.64
N ASP A 186 20.93 17.58 -15.72
CA ASP A 186 20.51 16.94 -16.97
C ASP A 186 20.54 15.40 -16.96
N ILE A 187 20.95 14.76 -15.85
CA ILE A 187 21.25 13.32 -15.85
C ILE A 187 20.31 12.49 -14.95
N TYR A 188 19.54 13.07 -14.03
CA TYR A 188 18.72 12.27 -13.10
C TYR A 188 17.25 12.62 -13.18
N TYR A 189 16.53 11.83 -13.98
CA TYR A 189 15.09 11.91 -14.19
C TYR A 189 14.31 12.13 -12.90
N SER A 190 13.64 13.27 -12.86
CA SER A 190 12.43 13.51 -12.08
C SER A 190 11.37 12.47 -12.42
N ILE A 191 10.87 11.76 -11.42
CA ILE A 191 9.60 11.05 -11.52
C ILE A 191 8.66 11.65 -10.48
N TYR A 192 8.04 12.76 -10.88
CA TYR A 192 6.72 13.14 -10.37
C TYR A 192 5.73 12.12 -10.91
N VAL A 193 5.04 11.39 -10.05
CA VAL A 193 3.79 10.70 -10.40
C VAL A 193 2.77 10.99 -9.30
N TYR A 194 1.60 11.42 -9.76
CA TYR A 194 0.46 11.99 -9.04
C TYR A 194 -0.09 11.11 -7.89
#